data_AF-A0A836MP89-F1
#
_entry.id   AF-A0A836MP89-F1
#
_cell.length_a   1.000
_cell.length_b   1.000
_cell.length_c   1.000
_cell.angle_alpha   90.00
_cell.angle_beta   90.00
_cell.angle_gamma   90.00
#
_symmetry.space_group_name_H-M   'P 1'
#
loop_
_entity.id
_entity.type
_entity.pdbx_description
1 polymer ?
#
loop_
_entity_poly.entity_id
_entity_poly.type
_entity_poly.pdbx_seq_one_letter_code
_entity_poly.pdbx_strand_id
1 'polypeptide(L)'
;MAAQDGWEHRLYQFLQDFAPNARITRCDLAHDFIEGEYTPEQALKDWESGLFTSRYTKPVAECVGSDWLSGTNRGKTLYIGSRKSSKYCRIYEKGKEQGDEQSKWVRFELELKNKDIIIPHDILINPGQYLTGAYPICEQLFKNHKEQIARIELKKSRKQ
;
A
#
# COMPACT_ATOMS: atom_id res chain seq x y z
N MET A 1 10.22 19.11 -6.42
CA MET A 1 9.72 19.02 -7.81
C MET A 1 8.87 17.77 -7.91
N ALA A 2 7.64 17.89 -8.40
CA ALA A 2 6.79 16.74 -8.72
C ALA A 2 7.12 16.22 -10.14
N ALA A 3 6.80 14.96 -10.41
CA ALA A 3 6.88 14.44 -11.77
C ALA A 3 5.86 15.17 -12.67
N GLN A 4 6.19 15.33 -13.96
CA GLN A 4 5.25 15.88 -14.93
C GLN A 4 4.10 14.91 -15.19
N ASP A 5 2.89 15.43 -15.39
CA ASP A 5 1.71 14.64 -15.71
C ASP A 5 1.95 13.64 -16.86
N GLY A 6 1.37 12.43 -16.74
CA GLY A 6 1.54 11.35 -17.71
C GLY A 6 2.92 10.67 -17.68
N TRP A 7 3.75 10.92 -16.66
CA TRP A 7 5.06 10.26 -16.53
C TRP A 7 4.91 8.74 -16.44
N GLU A 8 3.84 8.27 -15.81
CA GLU A 8 3.51 6.87 -15.62
C GLU A 8 3.28 6.17 -16.96
N HIS A 9 2.57 6.81 -17.89
CA HIS A 9 2.37 6.32 -19.25
C HIS A 9 3.66 6.32 -20.06
N ARG A 10 4.46 7.40 -19.96
CA ARG A 10 5.75 7.48 -20.67
C ARG A 10 6.74 6.42 -20.17
N LEU A 11 6.79 6.20 -18.85
CA LEU A 11 7.64 5.16 -18.26
C LEU A 11 7.14 3.78 -18.64
N TYR A 12 5.82 3.54 -18.59
CA TYR A 12 5.24 2.29 -19.03
C TYR A 12 5.58 1.99 -20.50
N GLN A 13 5.38 2.95 -21.41
CA GLN A 13 5.73 2.83 -22.82
C GLN A 13 7.22 2.55 -23.00
N PHE A 14 8.09 3.31 -22.33
CA PHE A 14 9.53 3.07 -22.38
C PHE A 14 9.90 1.63 -21.96
N LEU A 15 9.29 1.13 -20.89
CA LEU A 15 9.50 -0.24 -20.43
C LEU A 15 8.99 -1.27 -21.45
N GLN A 16 7.89 -1.02 -22.17
CA GLN A 16 7.42 -1.93 -23.20
C GLN A 16 8.34 -1.93 -24.43
N ASP A 17 8.70 -0.75 -24.92
CA ASP A 17 9.35 -0.58 -26.22
C ASP A 17 10.86 -0.84 -26.15
N PHE A 18 11.51 -0.44 -25.06
CA PHE A 18 12.98 -0.41 -24.96
C PHE A 18 13.54 -1.32 -23.87
N ALA A 19 12.77 -1.65 -22.85
CA ALA A 19 13.25 -2.42 -21.71
C ALA A 19 12.24 -3.48 -21.20
N PRO A 20 11.68 -4.35 -22.07
CA PRO A 20 10.59 -5.26 -21.69
C PRO A 20 10.99 -6.28 -20.61
N ASN A 21 12.29 -6.55 -20.47
CA ASN A 21 12.84 -7.45 -19.46
C ASN A 21 13.31 -6.74 -18.18
N ALA A 22 13.17 -5.42 -18.10
CA ALA A 22 13.46 -4.69 -16.88
C ALA A 22 12.55 -5.20 -15.75
N ARG A 23 13.03 -5.08 -14.52
CA ARG A 23 12.30 -5.53 -13.34
C ARG A 23 12.10 -4.37 -12.41
N ILE A 24 10.84 -4.06 -12.12
CA ILE A 24 10.51 -3.19 -11.00
C ILE A 24 10.86 -3.96 -9.72
N THR A 25 11.84 -3.44 -8.99
CA THR A 25 12.34 -4.07 -7.74
C THR A 25 11.52 -3.64 -6.53
N ARG A 26 10.93 -2.44 -6.59
CA ARG A 26 10.05 -1.89 -5.57
C ARG A 26 9.03 -0.94 -6.21
N CYS A 27 7.80 -0.97 -5.72
CA CYS A 27 6.75 -0.01 -6.04
C CYS A 27 5.93 0.25 -4.78
N ASP A 28 5.75 1.52 -4.42
CA ASP A 28 4.95 1.91 -3.27
C ASP A 28 3.67 2.56 -3.79
N LEU A 29 2.54 1.91 -3.56
CA LEU A 29 1.21 2.40 -3.90
C LEU A 29 0.63 3.16 -2.71
N ALA A 30 -0.14 4.22 -2.95
CA ALA A 30 -0.76 4.97 -1.87
C ALA A 30 -2.20 5.37 -2.21
N HIS A 31 -3.02 5.46 -1.17
CA HIS A 31 -4.32 6.11 -1.21
C HIS A 31 -4.43 7.05 0.00
N ASP A 32 -5.00 8.23 -0.23
CA ASP A 32 -5.13 9.29 0.76
C ASP A 32 -6.59 9.44 1.17
N PHE A 33 -6.84 9.28 2.46
CA PHE A 33 -8.10 9.55 3.13
C PHE A 33 -8.00 10.95 3.75
N ILE A 34 -8.38 11.97 2.98
CA ILE A 34 -8.15 13.38 3.32
C ILE A 34 -9.03 13.82 4.49
N GLU A 35 -10.26 13.31 4.56
CA GLU A 35 -11.25 13.72 5.56
C GLU A 35 -11.32 12.76 6.76
N GLY A 36 -10.40 11.80 6.85
CA GLY A 36 -10.34 10.81 7.92
C GLY A 36 -11.36 9.68 7.75
N GLU A 37 -11.71 9.34 6.51
CA GLU A 37 -12.62 8.24 6.16
C GLU A 37 -12.10 6.87 6.63
N TYR A 38 -10.79 6.79 6.86
CA TYR A 38 -10.10 5.63 7.41
C TYR A 38 -8.98 6.08 8.35
N THR A 39 -8.78 5.36 9.45
CA THR A 39 -7.82 5.75 10.51
C THR A 39 -6.90 4.60 10.91
N PRO A 40 -5.73 4.86 11.53
CA PRO A 40 -4.89 3.81 12.08
C PRO A 40 -5.61 2.90 13.07
N GLU A 41 -6.51 3.44 13.90
CA GLU A 41 -7.30 2.66 14.85
C GLU A 41 -8.32 1.76 14.15
N GLN A 42 -8.98 2.27 13.09
CA GLN A 42 -9.87 1.44 12.29
C GLN A 42 -9.08 0.31 11.61
N ALA A 43 -7.90 0.63 11.05
CA ALA A 43 -7.01 -0.36 10.47
C ALA A 43 -6.54 -1.42 11.48
N LEU A 44 -6.34 -1.05 12.75
CA LEU A 44 -6.00 -2.01 13.80
C LEU A 44 -7.15 -3.00 14.04
N LYS A 45 -8.39 -2.51 14.13
CA LYS A 45 -9.59 -3.36 14.26
C LYS A 45 -9.78 -4.28 13.05
N ASP A 46 -9.53 -3.76 11.85
CA ASP A 46 -9.64 -4.55 10.62
C ASP A 46 -8.52 -5.59 10.50
N TRP A 47 -7.34 -5.29 11.05
CA TRP A 47 -6.29 -6.28 11.23
C TRP A 47 -6.69 -7.34 12.27
N GLU A 48 -7.26 -6.95 13.40
CA GLU A 48 -7.77 -7.86 14.43
C GLU A 48 -8.77 -8.85 13.85
N SER A 49 -9.73 -8.37 13.06
CA SER A 49 -10.74 -9.17 12.36
C SER A 49 -10.21 -9.99 11.18
N GLY A 50 -8.93 -9.83 10.83
CA GLY A 50 -8.23 -10.64 9.84
C GLY A 50 -8.33 -10.12 8.41
N LEU A 51 -8.85 -8.92 8.17
CA LEU A 51 -9.04 -8.34 6.83
C LEU A 51 -7.73 -7.93 6.13
N PHE A 52 -6.60 -7.99 6.84
CA PHE A 52 -5.25 -7.90 6.25
C PHE A 52 -4.62 -9.27 5.91
N THR A 53 -5.37 -10.36 6.07
CA THR A 53 -4.91 -11.71 5.73
C THR A 53 -5.28 -12.03 4.29
N SER A 54 -4.32 -11.92 3.36
CA SER A 54 -4.60 -12.21 1.94
C SER A 54 -4.68 -13.71 1.60
N ARG A 55 -4.11 -14.58 2.44
CA ARG A 55 -4.06 -16.04 2.21
C ARG A 55 -4.29 -16.77 3.53
N TYR A 56 -3.24 -17.35 4.10
CA TYR A 56 -3.34 -18.25 5.25
C TYR A 56 -2.82 -17.64 6.55
N THR A 57 -1.76 -16.82 6.46
CA THR A 57 -1.08 -16.28 7.64
C THR A 57 -1.46 -14.82 7.84
N LYS A 58 -2.04 -14.52 8.99
CA LYS A 58 -2.27 -13.15 9.44
C LYS A 58 -0.92 -12.45 9.60
N PRO A 59 -0.68 -11.31 8.92
CA PRO A 59 0.59 -10.60 9.02
C PRO A 59 0.79 -10.05 10.44
N VAL A 60 2.03 -9.87 10.88
CA VAL A 60 2.33 -9.16 12.13
C VAL A 60 1.93 -7.68 11.99
N ALA A 61 1.40 -7.09 13.05
CA ALA A 61 1.12 -5.66 13.12
C ALA A 61 1.97 -5.00 14.22
N GLU A 62 2.32 -3.73 14.02
CA GLU A 62 3.06 -2.91 14.98
C GLU A 62 2.45 -1.51 15.04
N CYS A 63 2.06 -1.07 16.24
CA CYS A 63 1.57 0.28 16.51
C CYS A 63 2.75 1.18 16.87
N VAL A 64 2.99 2.22 16.07
CA VAL A 64 4.09 3.18 16.25
C VAL A 64 3.57 4.61 16.37
N GLY A 65 4.10 5.37 17.33
CA GLY A 65 3.71 6.75 17.62
C GLY A 65 3.23 6.90 19.07
N SER A 66 3.56 8.02 19.71
CA SER A 66 3.17 8.27 21.11
C SER A 66 1.66 8.49 21.26
N ASP A 67 0.95 8.88 20.20
CA ASP A 67 -0.50 9.12 20.24
C ASP A 67 -1.32 7.86 20.47
N TRP A 68 -0.76 6.65 20.25
CA TRP A 68 -1.45 5.40 20.57
C TRP A 68 -1.80 5.27 22.07
N LEU A 69 -1.03 5.93 22.96
CA LEU A 69 -1.22 5.84 24.41
C LEU A 69 -1.30 7.20 25.11
N SER A 70 -0.54 8.19 24.64
CA SER A 70 -0.25 9.42 25.39
C SER A 70 -0.87 10.69 24.80
N GLY A 71 -1.59 10.61 23.68
CA GLY A 71 -2.33 11.76 23.11
C GLY A 71 -1.47 12.99 22.84
N THR A 72 -0.23 12.80 22.37
CA THR A 72 0.79 13.85 22.20
C THR A 72 0.63 14.71 20.95
N ASN A 73 -0.39 14.46 20.13
CA ASN A 73 -0.59 15.02 18.77
C ASN A 73 0.57 14.79 17.80
N ARG A 74 1.43 13.79 18.04
CA ARG A 74 2.59 13.47 17.18
C ARG A 74 2.30 12.42 16.11
N GLY A 75 1.08 11.91 16.07
CA GLY A 75 0.63 10.97 15.07
C GLY A 75 0.70 9.51 15.49
N LYS A 76 -0.13 8.73 14.81
CA LYS A 76 -0.20 7.27 14.87
C LYS A 76 0.17 6.68 13.51
N THR A 77 0.87 5.56 13.56
CA THR A 77 1.17 4.70 12.42
C THR A 77 0.89 3.26 12.81
N LEU A 78 0.15 2.55 11.97
CA LEU A 78 0.02 1.09 12.01
C LEU A 78 0.85 0.49 10.88
N TYR A 79 1.81 -0.36 11.25
CA TYR A 79 2.57 -1.17 10.31
C TYR A 79 1.98 -2.56 10.21
N ILE A 80 1.80 -3.06 8.98
CA ILE A 80 1.31 -4.41 8.71
C ILE A 80 2.34 -5.17 7.85
N GLY A 81 2.80 -6.31 8.34
CA GLY A 81 3.83 -7.13 7.72
C GLY A 81 5.24 -6.72 8.15
N SER A 82 6.24 -7.03 7.31
CA SER A 82 7.65 -6.74 7.61
C SER A 82 8.33 -6.12 6.41
N ARG A 83 9.28 -5.21 6.66
CA ARG A 83 10.19 -4.67 5.62
C ARG A 83 10.98 -5.75 4.88
N LYS A 84 11.13 -6.94 5.44
CA LYS A 84 11.82 -8.08 4.78
C LYS A 84 10.89 -8.87 3.85
N SER A 85 9.58 -8.61 3.88
CA SER A 85 8.58 -9.33 3.08
C SER A 85 8.35 -8.67 1.72
N SER A 86 7.64 -9.37 0.82
CA SER A 86 7.23 -8.83 -0.48
C SER A 86 6.14 -7.76 -0.38
N LYS A 87 5.35 -7.76 0.71
CA LYS A 87 4.32 -6.76 1.00
C LYS A 87 4.54 -6.19 2.39
N TYR A 88 4.52 -4.87 2.50
CA TYR A 88 4.60 -4.14 3.76
C TYR A 88 3.68 -2.92 3.67
N CYS A 89 2.73 -2.81 4.60
CA CYS A 89 1.70 -1.77 4.55
C CYS A 89 1.81 -0.83 5.75
N ARG A 90 1.49 0.44 5.52
CA ARG A 90 1.54 1.52 6.51
C ARG A 90 0.24 2.31 6.43
N ILE A 91 -0.42 2.46 7.56
CA ILE A 91 -1.59 3.35 7.69
C ILE A 91 -1.20 4.39 8.73
N TYR A 92 -1.06 5.64 8.32
CA TYR A 92 -0.53 6.69 9.19
C TYR A 92 -1.20 8.05 8.99
N GLU A 93 -1.24 8.84 10.07
CA GLU A 93 -1.74 10.22 10.07
C GLU A 93 -0.75 11.13 9.31
N LYS A 94 -0.90 11.17 7.97
CA LYS A 94 -0.03 11.88 7.04
C LYS A 94 -0.03 13.39 7.26
N GLY A 95 -1.17 13.96 7.62
CA GLY A 95 -1.27 15.39 7.92
C GLY A 95 -0.36 15.82 9.08
N LYS A 96 -0.35 15.03 10.17
CA LYS A 96 0.54 15.26 11.32
C LYS A 96 2.01 15.07 10.95
N GLU A 97 2.32 14.10 10.09
CA GLU A 97 3.69 13.92 9.58
C GLU A 97 4.17 15.10 8.72
N GLN A 98 3.25 15.80 8.03
CA GLN A 98 3.53 17.05 7.31
C GLN A 98 3.51 18.30 8.21
N GLY A 99 3.29 18.14 9.52
CA GLY A 99 3.32 19.22 10.51
C GLY A 99 1.96 19.86 10.82
N ASP A 100 0.86 19.32 10.31
CA ASP A 100 -0.50 19.75 10.67
C ASP A 100 -1.11 18.82 11.71
N GLU A 101 -1.03 19.22 12.98
CA GLU A 101 -1.52 18.45 14.13
C GLU A 101 -3.04 18.22 14.12
N GLN A 102 -3.81 19.07 13.43
CA GLN A 102 -5.27 19.01 13.37
C GLN A 102 -5.80 18.30 12.13
N SER A 103 -4.92 17.98 11.18
CA SER A 103 -5.30 17.32 9.95
C SER A 103 -5.82 15.90 10.22
N LYS A 104 -6.92 15.58 9.56
CA LYS A 104 -7.50 14.23 9.53
C LYS A 104 -6.87 13.35 8.45
N TRP A 105 -5.95 13.89 7.66
CA TRP A 105 -5.37 13.21 6.52
C TRP A 105 -4.61 11.96 6.96
N VAL A 106 -5.11 10.80 6.52
CA VAL A 106 -4.49 9.50 6.70
C VAL A 106 -4.06 8.96 5.35
N ARG A 107 -2.85 8.39 5.28
CA ARG A 107 -2.36 7.69 4.09
C ARG A 107 -2.32 6.19 4.35
N PHE A 108 -2.89 5.43 3.42
CA PHE A 108 -2.66 4.00 3.28
C PHE A 108 -1.58 3.79 2.23
N GLU A 109 -0.46 3.19 2.61
CA GLU A 109 0.69 2.96 1.75
C GLU A 109 1.00 1.46 1.70
N LEU A 110 1.16 0.92 0.49
CA LEU A 110 1.53 -0.46 0.24
C LEU A 110 2.87 -0.50 -0.50
N GLU A 111 3.91 -0.91 0.21
CA GLU A 111 5.22 -1.20 -0.36
C GLU A 111 5.24 -2.63 -0.88
N LEU A 112 5.53 -2.74 -2.17
CA LEU A 112 5.72 -3.99 -2.89
C LEU A 112 7.20 -4.14 -3.19
N LYS A 113 7.76 -5.30 -2.87
CA LYS A 113 9.15 -5.67 -3.16
C LYS A 113 9.20 -6.92 -4.01
N ASN A 114 10.04 -6.93 -5.04
CA ASN A 114 10.27 -8.05 -5.96
C ASN A 114 11.08 -9.18 -5.29
N LYS A 115 10.61 -9.65 -4.13
CA LYS A 115 11.19 -10.76 -3.39
C LYS A 115 10.55 -12.07 -3.86
N ASP A 116 9.34 -12.33 -3.38
CA ASP A 116 8.57 -13.54 -3.71
C ASP A 116 7.46 -13.28 -4.74
N ILE A 117 7.37 -12.04 -5.24
CA ILE A 117 6.37 -11.57 -6.20
C ILE A 117 7.03 -10.96 -7.45
N ILE A 118 6.30 -10.95 -8.56
CA ILE A 118 6.64 -10.16 -9.76
C ILE A 118 5.83 -8.88 -9.71
N ILE A 119 6.49 -7.72 -9.77
CA ILE A 119 5.80 -6.42 -9.91
C ILE A 119 5.68 -6.14 -11.41
N PRO A 120 4.46 -6.18 -11.99
CA PRO A 120 4.27 -6.04 -13.42
C PRO A 120 4.37 -4.56 -13.84
N HIS A 121 4.74 -4.27 -15.09
CA HIS A 121 4.91 -2.90 -15.56
C HIS A 121 3.61 -2.08 -15.58
N ASP A 122 2.48 -2.74 -15.83
CA ASP A 122 1.15 -2.11 -15.89
C ASP A 122 0.67 -1.57 -14.53
N ILE A 123 1.34 -1.91 -13.43
CA ILE A 123 1.11 -1.28 -12.12
C ILE A 123 1.26 0.24 -12.17
N LEU A 124 2.07 0.76 -13.10
CA LEU A 124 2.29 2.18 -13.30
C LEU A 124 1.01 2.89 -13.80
N ILE A 125 0.25 2.23 -14.67
CA ILE A 125 -0.94 2.80 -15.32
C ILE A 125 -2.24 2.32 -14.67
N ASN A 126 -2.20 1.25 -13.87
CA ASN A 126 -3.35 0.69 -13.15
C ASN A 126 -3.09 0.54 -11.63
N PRO A 127 -2.52 1.53 -10.92
CA PRO A 127 -2.10 1.35 -9.52
C PRO A 127 -3.26 1.02 -8.58
N GLY A 128 -4.44 1.61 -8.79
CA GLY A 128 -5.62 1.38 -7.95
C GLY A 128 -6.11 -0.07 -7.98
N GLN A 129 -6.00 -0.75 -9.13
CA GLN A 129 -6.40 -2.15 -9.28
C GLN A 129 -5.55 -3.07 -8.39
N TYR A 130 -4.24 -2.82 -8.36
CA TYR A 130 -3.28 -3.57 -7.54
C TYR A 130 -3.40 -3.26 -6.06
N LEU A 131 -3.70 -2.00 -5.72
CA LEU A 131 -3.97 -1.61 -4.33
C LEU A 131 -5.25 -2.27 -3.82
N THR A 132 -6.31 -2.28 -4.62
CA THR A 132 -7.60 -2.92 -4.31
C THR A 132 -7.44 -4.42 -4.09
N GLY A 133 -6.66 -5.11 -4.92
CA GLY A 133 -6.41 -6.55 -4.79
C GLY A 133 -5.40 -6.95 -3.70
N ALA A 134 -4.84 -6.01 -2.95
CA ALA A 134 -3.73 -6.29 -2.02
C ALA A 134 -4.17 -7.04 -0.75
N TYR A 135 -5.32 -6.67 -0.19
CA TYR A 135 -5.92 -7.21 1.04
C TYR A 135 -7.45 -7.20 0.95
N PRO A 136 -8.15 -8.12 1.65
CA PRO A 136 -9.60 -8.08 1.77
C PRO A 136 -10.16 -6.71 2.21
N ILE A 137 -9.48 -6.01 3.11
CA ILE A 137 -9.88 -4.65 3.52
C ILE A 137 -9.82 -3.64 2.36
N CYS A 138 -8.84 -3.75 1.45
CA CYS A 138 -8.74 -2.87 0.30
C CYS A 138 -9.90 -3.10 -0.68
N GLU A 139 -10.33 -4.35 -0.88
CA GLU A 139 -11.51 -4.65 -1.68
C GLU A 139 -12.78 -4.01 -1.08
N GLN A 140 -12.89 -3.92 0.25
CA GLN A 140 -14.00 -3.26 0.93
C GLN A 140 -13.94 -1.74 0.83
N LEU A 141 -12.78 -1.15 1.14
CA LEU A 141 -12.56 0.30 1.12
C LEU A 141 -12.75 0.88 -0.28
N PHE A 142 -12.30 0.17 -1.32
CA PHE A 142 -12.29 0.67 -2.68
C PHE A 142 -13.43 0.12 -3.55
N LYS A 143 -14.42 -0.55 -2.96
CA LYS A 143 -15.55 -1.18 -3.67
C LYS A 143 -16.33 -0.23 -4.60
N ASN A 144 -16.38 1.05 -4.27
CA ASN A 144 -17.09 2.08 -5.06
C ASN A 144 -16.26 2.62 -6.22
N HIS A 145 -14.96 2.36 -6.26
CA HIS A 145 -14.11 2.64 -7.40
C HIS A 145 -14.37 1.52 -8.41
N LYS A 146 -14.89 1.85 -9.60
CA LYS A 146 -15.29 0.90 -10.66
C LYS A 146 -14.09 0.19 -11.33
N GLU A 147 -13.05 -0.09 -10.58
CA GLU A 147 -11.82 -0.67 -11.07
C GLU A 147 -11.90 -2.19 -11.08
N GLN A 148 -11.36 -2.82 -12.13
CA GLN A 148 -11.18 -4.27 -12.14
C GLN A 148 -10.09 -4.65 -11.14
N ILE A 149 -10.28 -5.71 -10.35
CA ILE A 149 -9.30 -6.11 -9.33
C ILE A 149 -8.11 -6.81 -9.99
N ALA A 150 -6.90 -6.28 -9.80
CA ALA A 150 -5.65 -6.93 -10.22
C ALA A 150 -4.93 -7.54 -9.01
N ARG A 151 -4.38 -8.75 -9.17
CA ARG A 151 -3.63 -9.44 -8.10
C ARG A 151 -2.21 -9.72 -8.56
N ILE A 152 -1.26 -9.45 -7.67
CA ILE A 152 0.17 -9.63 -7.95
C ILE A 152 0.53 -11.12 -7.95
N GLU A 153 1.21 -11.54 -9.00
CA GLU A 153 1.67 -12.91 -9.17
C GLU A 153 2.87 -13.24 -8.27
N LEU A 154 2.85 -14.45 -7.71
CA LEU A 154 4.00 -15.01 -6.98
C LEU A 154 5.02 -15.56 -7.98
N LYS A 155 6.31 -15.44 -7.64
CA LYS A 155 7.34 -16.19 -8.35
C LYS A 155 7.11 -17.68 -8.14
N LYS A 156 7.10 -18.46 -9.23
CA LYS A 156 7.10 -19.92 -9.14
C LYS A 156 8.34 -20.36 -8.36
N SER A 157 8.14 -21.14 -7.30
CA SER A 157 9.23 -21.83 -6.61
C SER A 157 9.96 -22.70 -7.63
N ARG A 158 11.28 -22.52 -7.79
CA ARG A 158 12.11 -23.53 -8.43
C ARG A 158 12.13 -24.72 -7.46
N LYS A 159 11.33 -25.75 -7.73
CA LYS A 159 11.57 -27.07 -7.14
C LYS A 159 13.00 -27.46 -7.53
N GLN A 160 13.90 -27.45 -6.56
CA GLN A 160 15.16 -28.22 -6.63
C GLN A 160 14.83 -29.66 -6.27
#